data_AF-A0A9N9I403-F1
#
_entry.id   AF-A0A9N9I403-F1
#
_cell.length_a   1.000
_cell.length_b   1.000
_cell.length_c   1.000
_cell.angle_alpha   90.00
_cell.angle_beta   90.00
_cell.angle_gamma   90.00
#
_symmetry.space_group_name_H-M   'P 1'
#
loop_
_entity.id
_entity.type
_entity.pdbx_description
1 polymer ?
#
loop_
_entity_poly.entity_id
_entity_poly.type
_entity_poly.pdbx_seq_one_letter_code
_entity_poly.pdbx_strand_id
1 'polypeptide(L)' 'MGLAGPRIKQRIPSDPRNLTWSNDRSKFGFKMLSKMGWTPGKGLGVNETGDKEHLRIPHKQDLLGVGANKKTVDNWLDTT' A
#
# COMPACT_ATOMS: atom_id res chain seq x y z
N MET A 1 32.26 0.86 25.03
CA MET A 1 30.80 1.04 25.06
C MET A 1 30.30 0.82 23.63
N GLY A 2 29.60 -0.27 23.34
CA GLY A 2 29.25 -0.68 21.97
C GLY A 2 28.17 0.24 21.37
N LEU A 3 28.41 0.77 20.18
CA LEU A 3 27.53 1.68 19.42
C LEU A 3 26.30 1.01 18.81
N ALA A 4 25.95 -0.21 19.23
CA ALA A 4 24.83 -0.95 18.66
C ALA A 4 23.56 -0.66 19.49
N GLY A 5 22.54 -0.07 18.85
CA GLY A 5 21.25 0.18 19.47
C GLY A 5 20.50 -1.11 19.88
N PRO A 6 19.42 -0.98 20.69
CA PRO A 6 18.64 -2.13 21.15
C PRO A 6 18.07 -2.94 19.98
N ARG A 7 18.23 -4.28 20.02
CA ARG A 7 17.64 -5.18 19.02
C ARG A 7 16.12 -5.28 19.23
N ILE A 8 15.33 -4.70 18.35
CA ILE A 8 13.87 -4.84 18.35
C ILE A 8 13.51 -6.08 17.50
N LYS A 9 12.86 -7.08 18.11
CA LYS A 9 12.31 -8.23 17.37
C LYS A 9 10.98 -7.84 16.73
N GLN A 10 10.97 -7.63 15.42
CA GLN A 10 9.73 -7.44 14.65
C GLN A 10 9.08 -8.80 14.39
N ARG A 11 7.82 -8.98 14.81
CA ARG A 11 7.02 -10.15 14.39
C ARG A 11 6.38 -9.85 13.04
N ILE A 12 6.81 -10.58 12.01
CA ILE A 12 6.21 -10.51 10.68
C ILE A 12 5.22 -11.67 10.56
N PRO A 13 3.95 -11.43 10.18
CA PRO A 13 2.98 -12.49 9.97
C PRO A 13 3.35 -13.35 8.74
N SER A 14 2.77 -14.55 8.63
CA SER A 14 3.04 -15.49 7.52
C SER A 14 2.84 -14.89 6.12
N ASP A 15 1.86 -13.97 5.98
CA ASP A 15 1.59 -13.26 4.73
C ASP A 15 1.64 -11.74 4.95
N PRO A 16 2.84 -11.12 4.93
CA PRO A 16 3.00 -9.70 5.20
C PRO A 16 2.48 -8.80 4.07
N ARG A 17 2.20 -9.36 2.88
CA ARG A 17 1.70 -8.63 1.71
C ARG A 17 0.25 -8.95 1.37
N ASN A 18 -0.42 -9.77 2.20
CA ASN A 18 -1.78 -10.23 1.98
C ASN A 18 -2.00 -10.85 0.57
N LEU A 19 -0.99 -11.55 0.06
CA LEU A 19 -1.01 -12.16 -1.28
C LEU A 19 -2.02 -13.31 -1.37
N THR A 20 -2.26 -14.01 -0.27
CA THR A 20 -3.23 -15.09 -0.19
C THR A 20 -4.62 -14.58 -0.51
N TRP A 21 -5.04 -13.47 0.10
CA TRP A 21 -6.31 -12.81 -0.20
C TRP A 21 -6.33 -12.17 -1.58
N SER A 22 -5.26 -11.46 -1.96
CA SER A 22 -5.20 -10.71 -3.23
C SER A 22 -5.23 -11.62 -4.47
N ASN A 23 -4.65 -12.82 -4.39
CA ASN A 23 -4.62 -13.78 -5.51
C ASN A 23 -5.75 -14.82 -5.47
N ASP A 24 -6.64 -14.76 -4.47
CA ASP A 24 -7.72 -15.72 -4.33
C ASP A 24 -8.84 -15.49 -5.35
N ARG A 25 -8.82 -16.32 -6.40
CA ARG A 25 -9.81 -16.34 -7.49
C ARG A 25 -11.11 -17.05 -7.11
N SER A 26 -11.20 -17.68 -5.94
CA SER A 26 -12.39 -18.43 -5.51
C SER A 26 -13.49 -17.51 -4.98
N LYS A 27 -13.17 -16.26 -4.68
CA LYS A 27 -14.07 -15.27 -4.09
C LYS A 27 -15.25 -14.93 -5.01
N PHE A 28 -16.37 -14.59 -4.39
CA PHE A 28 -17.60 -14.22 -5.05
C PHE A 28 -17.41 -13.11 -6.09
N GLY A 29 -16.78 -11.99 -5.70
CA GLY A 29 -16.56 -10.85 -6.59
C GLY A 29 -15.74 -11.18 -7.83
N PHE A 30 -14.68 -11.98 -7.67
CA PHE A 30 -13.85 -12.46 -8.79
C PHE A 30 -14.70 -13.29 -9.77
N LYS A 31 -15.43 -14.28 -9.26
CA LYS A 31 -16.30 -15.15 -10.07
C LYS A 31 -17.39 -14.36 -10.78
N MET A 32 -18.01 -13.39 -10.10
CA MET A 32 -19.06 -12.55 -10.66
C MET A 32 -18.52 -11.68 -11.82
N LEU A 33 -17.39 -11.00 -11.62
CA LEU A 33 -16.76 -10.19 -12.66
C LEU A 33 -16.33 -11.03 -13.86
N SER A 34 -15.72 -12.19 -13.63
CA SER A 34 -15.36 -13.12 -14.70
C SER A 34 -16.56 -13.59 -15.51
N LYS A 35 -17.70 -13.86 -14.86
CA LYS A 35 -18.95 -14.20 -15.57
C LYS A 35 -19.50 -13.06 -16.43
N MET A 36 -19.23 -11.81 -16.05
CA MET A 36 -19.60 -10.62 -16.83
C MET A 36 -18.58 -10.29 -17.93
N GLY A 37 -17.60 -11.15 -18.19
CA GLY A 37 -16.60 -10.98 -19.26
C GLY A 37 -15.36 -10.18 -18.86
N TRP A 38 -15.24 -9.76 -17.59
CA TRP A 38 -14.04 -9.08 -17.10
C TRP A 38 -12.90 -10.08 -16.86
N THR A 39 -11.67 -9.70 -17.19
CA THR A 39 -10.47 -10.53 -17.00
C THR A 39 -9.40 -9.81 -16.17
N PRO A 40 -8.56 -10.54 -15.42
CA PRO A 40 -7.53 -9.92 -14.59
C PRO A 40 -6.59 -9.04 -15.42
N GLY A 41 -6.35 -7.81 -14.96
CA GLY A 41 -5.49 -6.83 -15.66
C GLY A 41 -6.20 -5.96 -16.70
N LYS A 42 -7.49 -6.21 -16.99
CA LYS A 42 -8.33 -5.29 -17.76
C LYS A 42 -8.95 -4.22 -16.87
N GLY A 43 -9.01 -3.00 -17.40
CA GLY A 43 -9.77 -1.92 -16.79
C GLY A 43 -11.28 -2.15 -16.92
N LEU A 44 -12.06 -1.49 -16.07
CA LEU A 44 -13.52 -1.53 -16.13
C LEU A 44 -14.09 -0.46 -17.08
N GLY A 45 -15.35 -0.63 -17.49
CA GLY A 45 -16.06 0.30 -18.39
C GLY A 45 -16.07 -0.14 -19.85
N VAL A 46 -16.88 0.55 -20.67
CA VAL A 46 -17.13 0.20 -22.09
C VAL A 46 -15.84 0.14 -22.91
N ASN A 47 -14.92 1.06 -22.65
CA ASN A 47 -13.63 1.17 -23.35
C ASN A 47 -12.47 0.55 -22.54
N GLU A 48 -12.75 -0.18 -21.46
CA GLU A 48 -11.72 -0.76 -20.57
C GLU A 48 -10.74 0.29 -19.98
N THR A 49 -11.15 1.55 -19.88
CA THR A 49 -10.31 2.68 -19.44
C THR A 49 -10.25 2.87 -17.93
N GLY A 50 -11.02 2.11 -17.16
CA GLY A 50 -10.99 2.17 -15.70
C GLY A 50 -9.63 1.73 -15.14
N ASP A 51 -9.29 2.21 -13.95
CA ASP A 51 -8.04 1.85 -13.29
C ASP A 51 -7.96 0.34 -13.05
N LYS A 52 -6.79 -0.23 -13.35
CA LYS A 52 -6.50 -1.66 -13.21
C LYS A 52 -6.16 -2.06 -11.77
N GLU A 53 -5.73 -1.08 -10.99
CA GLU A 53 -5.21 -1.24 -9.65
C GLU A 53 -6.09 -0.47 -8.67
N HIS A 54 -6.10 -0.89 -7.40
CA HIS A 54 -6.81 -0.17 -6.36
C HIS A 54 -6.11 1.16 -6.04
N LEU A 55 -6.88 2.14 -5.55
CA LEU A 55 -6.32 3.39 -5.04
C LEU A 55 -5.39 3.10 -3.85
N ARG A 56 -4.21 3.70 -3.86
CA ARG A 56 -3.24 3.60 -2.76
C ARG A 56 -3.37 4.84 -1.90
N ILE A 57 -3.78 4.63 -0.64
CA ILE A 57 -3.89 5.71 0.32
C ILE A 57 -2.63 5.71 1.18
N PRO A 58 -1.86 6.82 1.23
CA PRO A 58 -0.74 6.92 2.15
C PRO A 58 -1.27 6.89 3.59
N HIS A 59 -0.77 5.96 4.39
CA HIS A 59 -1.11 5.91 5.80
C HIS A 59 -0.29 6.95 6.57
N LYS A 60 -0.98 7.86 7.26
CA LYS A 60 -0.31 8.85 8.11
C LYS A 60 0.17 8.17 9.39
N GLN A 61 1.48 8.11 9.56
CA GLN A 61 2.13 7.49 10.72
C GLN A 61 2.61 8.52 11.75
N ASP A 62 2.44 9.81 11.46
CA ASP A 62 2.88 10.92 12.30
C ASP A 62 1.70 11.74 12.85
N LEU A 63 2.04 12.65 13.76
CA LEU A 63 1.10 13.61 14.35
C LEU A 63 1.18 15.00 13.68
N LEU A 64 1.93 15.13 12.59
CA LEU A 64 2.18 16.42 11.93
C LEU A 64 0.91 17.01 11.29
N GLY A 65 0.89 18.31 11.02
CA GLY A 65 -0.20 18.94 10.27
C GLY A 65 -0.32 18.37 8.85
N VAL A 66 -1.51 18.48 8.23
CA VAL A 66 -1.68 18.12 6.82
C VAL A 66 -0.76 19.00 5.96
N GLY A 67 0.03 18.37 5.08
CA GLY A 67 1.02 19.06 4.24
C GLY A 67 2.40 19.25 4.86
N ALA A 68 2.56 18.99 6.17
CA ALA A 68 3.88 18.98 6.81
C ALA A 68 4.56 17.62 6.57
N ASN A 69 5.77 17.65 6.01
CA ASN A 69 6.58 16.46 5.78
C ASN A 69 7.78 16.42 6.75
N LYS A 70 8.37 15.24 6.97
CA LYS A 70 9.58 15.11 7.81
C LYS A 70 10.74 16.02 7.36
N LYS A 71 10.84 16.28 6.05
CA LYS A 71 11.83 17.20 5.45
C LYS A 71 11.67 18.66 5.93
N THR A 72 10.45 19.10 6.22
CA THR A 72 10.16 20.47 6.67
C THR A 72 10.55 20.72 8.12
N VAL A 73 10.58 19.69 8.97
CA VAL A 73 10.90 19.83 10.40
C VAL A 73 12.38 19.62 10.72
N ASP A 74 13.10 18.80 9.94
CA ASP A 74 14.54 18.55 10.12
C ASP A 74 15.44 19.63 9.47
N ASN A 75 14.87 20.63 8.80
CA ASN A 75 15.57 21.71 8.10
C ASN A 75 16.12 22.80 9.04
N TRP A 76 16.65 22.44 10.21
CA TRP A 76 17.27 23.42 11.12
C TRP A 76 18.79 23.55 10.94
N LEU A 77 19.40 22.71 10.09
CA LEU A 77 20.84 22.69 9.79
C LEU A 77 21.20 23.20 8.39
N ASP A 78 20.24 23.58 7.55
CA ASP A 78 20.53 24.16 6.22
C ASP A 78 20.88 25.65 6.38
N THR A 79 22.05 25.93 6.95
CA THR A 79 22.78 27.19 6.76
C THR A 79 23.98 26.88 5.86
N THR A 80 23.79 26.96 4.55
CA THR A 80 24.70 27.48 3.51
C THR A 80 23.99 27.35 2.16
#